data_AF-A0A972RGX2-F1
#
_entry.id   AF-A0A972RGX2-F1
#
_cell.length_a   1.000
_cell.length_b   1.000
_cell.length_c   1.000
_cell.angle_alpha   90.00
_cell.angle_beta   90.00
_cell.angle_gamma   90.00
#
_symmetry.space_group_name_H-M   'P 1'
#
loop_
_entity.id
_entity.type
_entity.pdbx_description
1 polymer ?
#
loop_
_entity_poly.entity_id
_entity_poly.type
_entity_poly.pdbx_seq_one_letter_code
_entity_poly.pdbx_strand_id
1 'polypeptide(L)'
;DPVTPTIVAHAGDPVRIHVFGAFNEQNQMFSLEGHQWPLKINMPGADQMHTEEFGSSENLDVFVRAAGGPTQLPGIYLWQNHRLPYTAAGQWGYFKVLPAGSQSILPLNSGGGMGGRTAEAPTEKAPEVLSGGSSAPGPLSMLDK
;
A
#
# COMPACT_ATOMS: atom_id res chain seq x y z
N ASP A 1 7.66 20.61 -8.52
CA ASP A 1 7.35 19.32 -7.88
C ASP A 1 7.50 19.43 -6.37
N PRO A 2 6.62 18.78 -5.59
CA PRO A 2 6.72 18.73 -4.14
C PRO A 2 8.01 18.02 -3.72
N VAL A 3 8.46 18.29 -2.50
CA VAL A 3 9.62 17.60 -1.91
C VAL A 3 9.32 16.15 -1.54
N THR A 4 8.03 15.79 -1.45
CA THR A 4 7.61 14.40 -1.24
C THR A 4 7.90 13.53 -2.46
N PRO A 5 8.23 12.25 -2.27
CA PRO A 5 8.36 11.30 -3.38
C PRO A 5 7.10 11.27 -4.26
N THR A 6 7.31 11.18 -5.57
CA THR A 6 6.21 10.95 -6.52
C THR A 6 5.98 9.46 -6.68
N ILE A 7 4.75 9.02 -6.45
CA ILE A 7 4.33 7.65 -6.72
C ILE A 7 4.08 7.55 -8.23
N VAL A 8 4.59 6.52 -8.90
CA VAL A 8 4.44 6.35 -10.35
C VAL A 8 3.96 4.94 -10.66
N ALA A 9 2.96 4.82 -11.54
CA ALA A 9 2.46 3.55 -12.06
C ALA A 9 1.97 3.73 -13.51
N HIS A 10 1.82 2.65 -14.27
CA HIS A 10 1.11 2.69 -15.54
C HIS A 10 -0.40 2.64 -15.33
N ALA A 11 -1.16 3.23 -16.25
CA ALA A 11 -2.61 3.15 -16.25
C ALA A 11 -3.08 1.69 -16.22
N GLY A 12 -4.00 1.38 -15.30
CA GLY A 12 -4.51 0.03 -15.09
C GLY A 12 -3.73 -0.79 -14.05
N ASP A 13 -2.53 -0.36 -13.64
CA ASP A 13 -1.73 -1.09 -12.67
C ASP A 13 -2.44 -1.17 -11.30
N PRO A 14 -2.46 -2.34 -10.63
CA PRO A 14 -2.85 -2.40 -9.24
C PRO A 14 -1.77 -1.74 -8.37
N VAL A 15 -2.17 -0.84 -7.48
CA VAL A 15 -1.27 -0.10 -6.59
C VAL A 15 -1.70 -0.30 -5.14
N ARG A 16 -0.76 -0.68 -4.29
CA ARG A 16 -0.96 -0.73 -2.83
C ARG A 16 -0.10 0.34 -2.16
N ILE A 17 -0.72 1.21 -1.38
CA ILE A 17 -0.06 2.25 -0.61
C ILE A 17 -0.29 1.93 0.86
N HIS A 18 0.80 1.69 1.59
CA HIS A 18 0.76 1.51 3.04
C HIS A 18 0.98 2.87 3.71
N VAL A 19 -0.02 3.33 4.46
CA VAL A 19 0.03 4.61 5.18
C VAL A 19 0.17 4.29 6.66
N PHE A 20 1.17 4.89 7.32
CA PHE A 20 1.44 4.66 8.74
C PHE A 20 1.30 5.95 9.53
N GLY A 21 0.44 5.95 10.55
CA GLY A 21 0.39 7.01 11.54
C GLY A 21 1.50 6.84 12.56
N ALA A 22 2.71 7.29 12.28
CA ALA A 22 3.86 7.04 13.18
C ALA A 22 3.66 7.66 14.58
N PHE A 23 3.29 8.94 14.65
CA PHE A 23 2.99 9.66 15.89
C PHE A 23 2.04 10.82 15.57
N ASN A 24 0.93 10.94 16.30
CA ASN A 24 0.06 12.11 16.22
C ASN A 24 -0.84 12.24 17.46
N GLU A 25 -1.18 13.47 17.85
CA GLU A 25 -2.16 13.75 18.92
C GLU A 25 -3.58 13.95 18.36
N GLN A 26 -3.74 13.87 17.04
CA GLN A 26 -4.98 14.15 16.32
C GLN A 26 -5.13 13.19 15.12
N ASN A 27 -6.37 12.85 14.79
CA ASN A 27 -6.67 11.93 13.69
C ASN A 27 -6.38 12.61 12.34
N GLN A 28 -5.90 11.82 11.39
CA GLN A 28 -5.50 12.25 10.05
C GLN A 28 -6.41 11.62 9.00
N MET A 29 -6.47 12.20 7.80
CA MET A 29 -7.34 11.69 6.74
C MET A 29 -6.53 11.52 5.46
N PHE A 30 -6.20 10.28 5.08
CA PHE A 30 -5.51 10.04 3.82
C PHE A 30 -6.51 10.06 2.67
N SER A 31 -6.22 10.83 1.61
CA SER A 31 -7.04 10.90 0.40
C SER A 31 -6.18 10.75 -0.85
N LEU A 32 -6.77 10.13 -1.88
CA LEU A 32 -6.19 10.02 -3.21
C LEU A 32 -7.22 10.44 -4.27
N GLU A 33 -6.95 11.55 -4.95
CA GLU A 33 -7.83 12.08 -5.97
C GLU A 33 -8.02 11.12 -7.14
N GLY A 34 -9.25 11.05 -7.66
CA GLY A 34 -9.61 10.21 -8.81
C GLY A 34 -9.56 8.70 -8.56
N HIS A 35 -9.25 8.24 -7.33
CA HIS A 35 -9.12 6.82 -6.99
C HIS A 35 -9.94 6.47 -5.76
N GLN A 36 -10.58 5.31 -5.83
CA GLN A 36 -11.33 4.72 -4.73
C GLN A 36 -10.76 3.35 -4.37
N TRP A 37 -10.91 2.96 -3.11
CA TRP A 37 -10.54 1.64 -2.62
C TRP A 37 -11.63 1.07 -1.69
N PRO A 38 -11.81 -0.26 -1.64
CA PRO A 38 -12.75 -0.86 -0.71
C PRO A 38 -12.28 -0.67 0.74
N LEU A 39 -13.19 -0.30 1.65
CA LEU A 39 -12.93 -0.26 3.10
C LEU A 39 -12.48 -1.64 3.64
N LYS A 40 -12.99 -2.73 3.04
CA LYS A 40 -12.61 -4.11 3.35
C LYS A 40 -12.27 -4.85 2.06
N ILE A 41 -10.99 -5.07 1.81
CA ILE A 41 -10.45 -5.60 0.55
C ILE A 41 -11.04 -6.96 0.13
N ASN A 42 -11.33 -7.84 1.10
CA ASN A 42 -11.81 -9.21 0.89
C ASN A 42 -13.33 -9.37 1.07
N MET A 43 -14.07 -8.26 1.14
CA MET A 43 -15.53 -8.29 1.30
C MET A 43 -16.20 -7.81 0.01
N PRO A 44 -16.89 -8.70 -0.73
CA PRO A 44 -17.69 -8.31 -1.88
C PRO A 44 -18.74 -7.27 -1.48
N GLY A 45 -18.88 -6.21 -2.28
CA GLY A 45 -19.83 -5.13 -1.99
C GLY A 45 -19.38 -4.16 -0.89
N ALA A 46 -18.13 -4.22 -0.43
CA ALA A 46 -17.59 -3.24 0.50
C ALA A 46 -17.64 -1.81 -0.09
N ASP A 47 -18.01 -0.87 0.78
CA ASP A 47 -18.04 0.56 0.46
C ASP A 47 -16.70 1.02 -0.09
N GLN A 48 -16.80 1.86 -1.12
CA GLN A 48 -15.66 2.42 -1.82
C GLN A 48 -15.33 3.79 -1.22
N MET A 49 -14.13 3.93 -0.71
CA MET A 49 -13.63 5.13 -0.04
C MET A 49 -12.67 5.87 -0.95
N HIS A 50 -12.77 7.20 -0.96
CA HIS A 50 -11.77 8.11 -1.53
C HIS A 50 -10.89 8.76 -0.46
N THR A 51 -11.30 8.67 0.79
CA THR A 51 -10.62 9.22 1.96
C THR A 51 -10.85 8.29 3.14
N GLU A 52 -9.81 8.04 3.92
CA GLU A 52 -9.90 7.18 5.11
C GLU A 52 -9.11 7.80 6.27
N GLU A 53 -9.68 7.70 7.46
CA GLU A 53 -9.10 8.22 8.69
C GLU A 53 -8.07 7.25 9.26
N PHE A 54 -7.00 7.80 9.83
CA PHE A 54 -6.04 7.03 10.63
C PHE A 54 -5.51 7.85 11.80
N GLY A 55 -5.31 7.18 12.93
CA GLY A 55 -4.75 7.73 14.15
C GLY A 55 -3.27 7.37 14.34
N SER A 56 -2.76 7.71 15.51
CA SER A 56 -1.40 7.32 15.92
C SER A 56 -1.30 5.80 16.10
N SER A 57 -0.19 5.25 15.66
CA SER A 57 0.12 3.81 15.66
C SER A 57 -0.83 2.94 14.82
N GLU A 58 -1.69 3.55 14.02
CA GLU A 58 -2.54 2.85 13.05
C GLU A 58 -1.87 2.79 11.67
N ASN A 59 -2.37 1.89 10.84
CA ASN A 59 -1.99 1.79 9.44
C ASN A 59 -3.21 1.63 8.55
N LEU A 60 -3.11 2.14 7.32
CA LEU A 60 -4.09 1.94 6.26
C LEU A 60 -3.46 1.17 5.11
N ASP A 61 -4.20 0.20 4.59
CA ASP A 61 -3.89 -0.54 3.38
C ASP A 61 -4.72 -0.01 2.22
N VAL A 62 -4.25 1.05 1.58
CA VAL A 62 -4.93 1.64 0.43
C VAL A 62 -4.64 0.80 -0.81
N PHE A 63 -5.61 -0.03 -1.19
CA PHE A 63 -5.51 -0.90 -2.36
C PHE A 63 -6.31 -0.34 -3.54
N VAL A 64 -5.61 0.39 -4.40
CA VAL A 64 -6.12 0.87 -5.67
C VAL A 64 -6.08 -0.26 -6.69
N ARG A 65 -7.24 -0.66 -7.19
CA ARG A 65 -7.35 -1.78 -8.15
C ARG A 65 -6.75 -1.45 -9.52
N ALA A 66 -6.80 -0.18 -9.91
CA ALA A 66 -6.28 0.30 -11.18
C ALA A 66 -5.85 1.77 -11.05
N ALA A 67 -4.59 2.05 -11.37
CA ALA A 67 -4.08 3.40 -11.49
C ALA A 67 -4.79 4.15 -12.63
N GLY A 68 -5.11 5.42 -12.39
CA GLY A 68 -5.99 6.24 -13.23
C GLY A 68 -7.48 6.12 -12.88
N GLY A 69 -7.80 5.48 -11.76
CA GLY A 69 -9.17 5.25 -11.29
C GLY A 69 -9.93 4.20 -12.10
N PRO A 70 -11.27 4.12 -11.93
CA PRO A 70 -12.11 3.17 -12.67
C PRO A 70 -11.98 3.29 -14.20
N THR A 71 -11.62 4.47 -14.70
CA THR A 71 -11.45 4.78 -16.12
C THR A 71 -10.00 4.67 -16.61
N GLN A 72 -9.05 4.34 -15.73
CA GLN A 72 -7.63 4.12 -16.06
C GLN A 72 -7.01 5.30 -16.84
N LEU A 73 -7.33 6.53 -16.45
CA LEU A 73 -6.86 7.72 -17.15
C LEU A 73 -5.41 8.03 -16.78
N PRO A 74 -4.49 8.17 -17.76
CA PRO A 74 -3.16 8.72 -17.49
C PRO A 74 -3.26 10.18 -17.05
N GLY A 75 -2.43 10.57 -16.08
CA GLY A 75 -2.50 11.91 -15.50
C GLY A 75 -1.65 12.05 -14.25
N ILE A 76 -1.73 13.23 -13.63
CA ILE A 76 -1.14 13.50 -12.31
C ILE A 76 -2.30 13.73 -11.35
N TYR A 77 -2.35 12.89 -10.32
CA TYR A 77 -3.32 12.94 -9.24
C TYR A 77 -2.64 13.43 -7.97
N LEU A 78 -3.44 13.96 -7.05
CA LEU A 78 -2.97 14.41 -5.74
C LEU A 78 -3.28 13.32 -4.71
N TRP A 79 -2.26 12.91 -3.96
CA TRP A 79 -2.49 12.32 -2.65
C TRP A 79 -2.27 13.40 -1.60
N GLN A 80 -3.09 13.41 -0.55
CA GLN A 80 -2.97 14.41 0.50
C GLN A 80 -3.57 13.93 1.81
N ASN A 81 -3.12 14.53 2.90
CA ASN A 81 -3.94 14.60 4.09
C ASN A 81 -5.10 15.58 3.81
N HIS A 82 -6.36 15.15 3.91
CA HIS A 82 -7.53 16.00 3.64
C HIS A 82 -7.80 17.02 4.76
N ARG A 83 -7.07 16.94 5.88
CA ARG A 83 -7.10 17.98 6.90
C ARG A 83 -6.07 19.07 6.56
N LEU A 84 -6.60 20.24 6.20
CA LEU A 84 -5.83 21.40 5.70
C LEU A 84 -4.55 21.75 6.47
N PRO A 85 -4.49 21.74 7.82
CA PRO A 85 -3.25 22.05 8.53
C PRO A 85 -2.09 21.11 8.19
N TYR A 86 -2.37 19.83 7.94
CA TYR A 86 -1.35 18.86 7.55
C TYR A 86 -0.97 19.00 6.08
N THR A 87 -1.92 19.29 5.19
CA THR A 87 -1.64 19.64 3.79
C THR A 87 -0.74 20.87 3.72
N ALA A 88 -1.07 21.92 4.49
CA ALA A 88 -0.26 23.14 4.58
C ALA A 88 1.13 22.89 5.15
N ALA A 89 1.27 21.90 6.05
CA ALA A 89 2.54 21.43 6.58
C ALA A 89 3.31 20.48 5.64
N GLY A 90 2.79 20.19 4.44
CA GLY A 90 3.48 19.40 3.41
C GLY A 90 3.11 17.92 3.34
N GLN A 91 2.05 17.47 4.02
CA GLN A 91 1.54 16.10 3.87
C GLN A 91 0.67 15.96 2.62
N TRP A 92 1.30 16.09 1.46
CA TRP A 92 0.70 15.90 0.13
C TRP A 92 1.78 15.60 -0.90
N GLY A 93 1.39 14.99 -2.00
CA GLY A 93 2.29 14.71 -3.11
C GLY A 93 1.57 14.19 -4.34
N TYR A 94 2.35 13.85 -5.37
CA TYR A 94 1.79 13.39 -6.64
C TYR A 94 1.72 11.87 -6.74
N PHE A 95 0.62 11.40 -7.33
CA PHE A 95 0.50 10.09 -7.93
C PHE A 95 0.40 10.24 -9.45
N LYS A 96 1.49 9.90 -10.14
CA LYS A 96 1.62 10.02 -11.59
C LYS A 96 1.27 8.70 -12.26
N VAL A 97 0.24 8.74 -13.09
CA VAL A 97 -0.23 7.60 -13.89
C VAL A 97 0.24 7.79 -15.33
N LEU A 98 1.12 6.91 -15.77
CA LEU A 98 1.69 6.92 -17.12
C LEU A 98 0.75 6.19 -18.09
N PRO A 99 0.76 6.54 -19.40
CA PRO A 99 0.10 5.70 -20.40
C PRO A 99 0.66 4.28 -20.38
N ALA A 100 -0.17 3.26 -20.60
CA ALA A 100 0.22 1.84 -20.51
C ALA A 100 1.43 1.45 -21.39
N GLY A 101 1.67 2.14 -22.52
CA GLY A 101 2.82 1.89 -23.39
C GLY A 101 4.11 2.60 -22.99
N SER A 102 4.11 3.42 -21.94
CA SER A 102 5.28 4.19 -21.52
C SER A 102 6.42 3.28 -21.09
N GLN A 103 7.65 3.62 -21.48
CA GLN A 103 8.87 2.90 -21.09
C GLN A 103 9.67 3.65 -20.00
N SER A 104 9.07 4.66 -19.38
CA SER A 104 9.76 5.48 -18.36
C SER A 104 9.98 4.74 -17.04
N ILE A 105 9.17 3.71 -16.76
CA ILE A 105 9.37 2.76 -15.66
C ILE A 105 9.12 1.34 -16.19
N LEU A 106 9.63 0.32 -15.49
CA LEU A 106 9.38 -1.06 -15.85
C LEU A 106 7.91 -1.42 -15.57
N PRO A 107 7.24 -2.19 -16.46
CA PRO A 107 5.89 -2.65 -16.21
C PRO A 107 5.83 -3.66 -15.06
N LEU A 108 4.69 -3.73 -14.37
CA LEU A 108 4.37 -4.84 -13.47
C LEU A 108 4.29 -6.15 -14.28
N ASN A 109 4.62 -7.28 -13.63
CA ASN A 109 4.67 -8.61 -14.25
C ASN A 109 3.46 -8.87 -15.17
N SER A 110 3.74 -9.35 -16.38
CA SER A 110 2.82 -9.81 -17.44
C SER A 110 2.06 -8.78 -18.29
N GLY A 111 2.22 -7.47 -18.09
CA GLY A 111 1.57 -6.43 -18.92
C GLY A 111 2.41 -5.87 -20.07
N GLY A 112 3.72 -6.11 -20.05
CA GLY A 112 4.64 -5.61 -21.07
C GLY A 112 4.53 -6.44 -22.35
N GLY A 113 4.28 -5.76 -23.48
CA GLY A 113 4.48 -6.35 -24.80
C GLY A 113 5.82 -7.11 -24.88
N MET A 114 5.84 -8.13 -25.73
CA MET A 114 6.91 -9.12 -25.88
C MET A 114 8.31 -8.49 -25.77
N GLY A 115 9.02 -8.77 -24.66
CA GLY A 115 10.43 -8.39 -24.46
C GLY A 115 10.76 -7.37 -23.36
N GLY A 116 9.78 -6.85 -22.62
CA GLY A 116 10.04 -5.96 -21.48
C GLY A 116 10.48 -6.69 -20.21
N ARG A 117 11.53 -6.19 -19.52
CA ARG A 117 11.88 -6.65 -18.16
C ARG A 117 10.77 -6.20 -17.20
N THR A 118 10.32 -7.09 -16.33
CA THR A 118 9.22 -6.81 -15.41
C THR A 118 9.75 -6.57 -13.99
N ALA A 119 9.03 -5.77 -13.22
CA ALA A 119 9.30 -5.63 -11.79
C ALA A 119 8.73 -6.84 -11.04
N GLU A 120 9.47 -7.95 -11.02
CA GLU A 120 9.08 -9.11 -10.21
C GLU A 120 9.32 -8.81 -8.73
N ALA A 121 8.32 -9.09 -7.89
CA ALA A 121 8.57 -9.20 -6.46
C ALA A 121 9.50 -10.41 -6.22
N PRO A 122 10.52 -10.32 -5.35
CA PRO A 122 11.29 -11.49 -4.96
C PRO A 122 10.34 -12.58 -4.45
N THR A 123 10.57 -13.83 -4.85
CA THR A 123 9.80 -14.95 -4.30
C THR A 123 10.05 -15.02 -2.81
N GLU A 124 9.04 -14.66 -2.00
CA GLU A 124 9.12 -14.77 -0.55
C GLU A 124 9.18 -16.25 -0.18
N LYS A 125 10.41 -16.75 0.05
CA LYS A 125 10.59 -18.04 0.69
C LYS A 125 10.25 -17.85 2.15
N ALA A 126 9.14 -18.46 2.58
CA ALA A 126 8.84 -18.62 4.00
C ALA A 126 10.10 -19.15 4.71
N PRO A 127 10.45 -18.59 5.88
CA PRO A 127 11.61 -19.07 6.61
C PRO A 127 11.43 -20.56 6.90
N GLU A 128 12.51 -21.32 6.71
CA GLU A 128 12.56 -22.73 7.04
C GLU A 128 12.17 -22.87 8.52
N VAL A 129 11.05 -23.53 8.79
CA VAL A 129 10.57 -23.78 10.14
C VAL A 129 11.73 -24.42 10.91
N LEU A 130 12.24 -23.73 11.92
CA LEU A 130 13.17 -24.30 12.91
C LEU A 130 12.41 -25.36 13.72
N SER A 131 12.16 -26.53 13.14
CA SER A 131 11.80 -27.73 13.90
C SER A 131 13.08 -28.33 14.49
N GLY A 132 13.76 -27.54 15.32
CA GLY A 132 14.80 -28.00 16.24
C GLY A 132 14.12 -28.39 17.55
N GLY A 133 14.28 -29.64 17.97
CA GLY A 133 13.52 -30.27 19.05
C GLY A 133 13.48 -29.48 20.35
N SER A 134 12.27 -29.38 20.91
CA SER A 134 12.03 -28.97 22.29
C SER A 134 12.61 -30.03 23.23
N SER A 135 13.80 -29.81 23.77
CA SER A 135 14.25 -30.45 25.02
C SER A 135 14.19 -29.43 26.16
N ALA A 136 12.99 -28.96 26.50
CA ALA A 136 12.76 -28.34 27.80
C ALA A 136 12.52 -29.47 28.82
N PRO A 137 13.28 -29.56 29.92
CA PRO A 137 12.98 -30.53 30.97
C PRO A 137 11.63 -30.17 31.61
N GLY A 138 10.72 -31.16 31.65
CA GLY A 138 9.41 -31.01 32.29
C GLY A 138 9.52 -30.77 33.80
N PRO A 139 8.44 -30.30 34.44
CA PRO A 139 8.47 -29.94 35.86
C PRO A 139 8.79 -31.17 36.73
N LEU A 140 9.69 -30.98 37.71
CA LEU A 140 10.03 -31.98 38.72
C LEU A 140 8.81 -32.24 39.61
N SER A 141 8.30 -33.48 39.58
CA SER A 141 7.29 -33.98 40.52
C SER A 141 7.91 -34.12 41.92
N MET A 142 7.33 -33.46 42.91
CA MET A 142 7.72 -33.53 44.33
C MET A 142 6.77 -34.44 45.12
N LEU A 143 6.55 -35.65 44.61
CA LEU A 143 5.95 -36.75 45.37
C LEU A 143 6.82 -37.98 45.14
N ASP A 144 7.70 -38.25 46.11
CA ASP A 144 7.82 -39.55 46.78
C ASP A 144 8.92 -39.46 47.86
N LYS A 145 8.60 -40.00 49.03
CA LYS A 145 9.48 -40.23 50.18
C LYS A 145 9.59 -41.74 50.37
#